data_AF-A0AAZ1WV08-F1
#
_entry.id   AF-A0AAZ1WV08-F1
#
_cell.length_a   1.000
_cell.length_b   1.000
_cell.length_c   1.000
_cell.angle_alpha   90.00
_cell.angle_beta   90.00
_cell.angle_gamma   90.00
#
_symmetry.space_group_name_H-M   'P 1'
#
loop_
_entity.id
_entity.type
_entity.pdbx_description
1 polymer ?
#
loop_
_entity_poly.entity_id
_entity_poly.type
_entity_poly.pdbx_seq_one_letter_code
_entity_poly.pdbx_strand_id
1 'polypeptide(L)'
;MASALRRCPVFHCLLLLLFCFHCSQGFSRAALPFGLVRRELSCEGYAIDLRCPGSDVIMIETANYGRTDDKICDADPFQMENVQCYLPDAYKIISQR
;
A
#
# COMPACT_ATOMS: atom_id res chain seq x y z
N MET A 1 4.20 -20.03 -64.92
CA MET A 1 2.94 -19.87 -64.16
C MET A 1 3.34 -19.83 -62.68
N ALA A 2 3.74 -18.67 -62.16
CA ALA A 2 2.89 -17.76 -61.35
C ALA A 2 2.35 -18.50 -60.10
N SER A 3 2.61 -18.14 -58.85
CA SER A 3 2.95 -16.83 -58.29
C SER A 3 3.51 -16.99 -56.87
N ALA A 4 4.60 -16.29 -56.59
CA ALA A 4 4.89 -15.60 -55.32
C ALA A 4 4.46 -16.29 -54.01
N LEU A 5 5.38 -17.07 -53.43
CA LEU A 5 5.49 -17.32 -52.00
C LEU A 5 5.81 -15.99 -51.27
N ARG A 6 4.83 -15.08 -51.23
CA ARG A 6 4.94 -13.78 -50.56
C ARG A 6 3.60 -13.46 -49.88
N ARG A 7 3.30 -14.21 -48.84
CA ARG A 7 2.23 -13.92 -47.87
C ARG A 7 2.76 -14.25 -46.49
N CYS A 8 2.95 -13.33 -45.56
CA CYS A 8 3.08 -11.88 -45.57
C CYS A 8 3.62 -11.59 -44.15
N PRO A 9 4.73 -10.84 -43.96
CA PRO A 9 5.20 -10.44 -42.63
C PRO A 9 4.14 -9.63 -41.86
N VAL A 10 3.12 -9.14 -42.58
CA VAL A 10 1.95 -8.40 -42.11
C VAL A 10 1.07 -9.21 -41.15
N PHE A 11 0.91 -10.53 -41.33
CA PHE A 11 0.04 -11.34 -40.47
C PHE A 11 0.69 -11.60 -39.09
N HIS A 12 2.00 -11.84 -39.09
CA HIS A 12 2.80 -11.97 -37.87
C HIS A 12 2.92 -10.61 -37.15
N CYS A 13 3.04 -9.52 -37.92
CA CYS A 13 3.03 -8.16 -37.39
C CYS A 13 1.68 -7.80 -36.75
N LEU A 14 0.55 -8.15 -37.38
CA LEU A 14 -0.79 -7.94 -36.80
C LEU A 14 -0.99 -8.73 -35.50
N LEU A 15 -0.53 -9.98 -35.45
CA LEU A 15 -0.63 -10.82 -34.24
C LEU A 15 0.22 -10.26 -33.09
N LEU A 16 1.44 -9.79 -33.40
CA LEU A 16 2.33 -9.12 -32.44
C LEU A 16 1.72 -7.81 -31.91
N LEU A 17 1.09 -7.00 -32.77
CA LEU A 17 0.42 -5.76 -32.37
C LEU A 17 -0.78 -6.03 -31.45
N LEU A 18 -1.58 -7.07 -31.74
CA LEU A 18 -2.69 -7.50 -30.88
C LEU A 18 -2.21 -8.00 -29.52
N PHE A 19 -1.10 -8.75 -29.48
CA PHE A 19 -0.49 -9.22 -28.23
C PHE A 19 0.07 -8.06 -27.38
N CYS A 20 0.71 -7.07 -28.02
CA CYS A 20 1.16 -5.85 -27.35
C CYS A 20 0.00 -5.02 -26.77
N PHE A 21 -1.13 -4.94 -27.49
CA PHE A 21 -2.32 -4.21 -27.05
C PHE A 21 -3.05 -4.89 -25.87
N HIS A 22 -2.91 -6.21 -25.74
CA HIS A 22 -3.41 -6.94 -24.58
C HIS A 22 -2.52 -6.78 -23.34
N CYS A 23 -1.24 -6.49 -23.51
CA CYS A 23 -0.29 -6.29 -22.41
C CYS A 23 -0.47 -4.90 -21.75
N SER A 24 -0.87 -3.88 -22.51
CA SER A 24 -1.10 -2.52 -22.00
C SER A 24 -2.36 -2.39 -21.13
N GLN A 25 -3.35 -3.27 -21.27
CA GLN A 25 -4.57 -3.26 -20.45
C GLN A 25 -4.42 -4.00 -19.11
N GLY A 26 -3.36 -4.80 -18.95
CA GLY A 26 -3.14 -5.62 -17.76
C GLY A 26 -2.42 -4.92 -16.60
N PHE A 27 -1.92 -3.69 -16.80
CA PHE A 27 -1.20 -2.93 -15.77
C PHE A 27 -2.06 -1.82 -15.15
N SER A 28 -3.32 -2.12 -14.85
CA SER A 28 -4.07 -1.38 -13.83
C SER A 28 -3.53 -1.73 -12.45
N ARG A 29 -2.26 -1.39 -12.19
CA ARG A 29 -1.75 -1.26 -10.83
C ARG A 29 -2.46 -0.05 -10.24
N ALA A 30 -3.59 -0.29 -9.58
CA ALA A 30 -4.11 0.62 -8.58
C ALA A 30 -3.09 0.68 -7.43
N ALA A 31 -2.00 1.40 -7.64
CA ALA A 31 -1.17 1.89 -6.56
C ALA A 31 -2.03 2.92 -5.84
N LEU A 32 -2.70 2.50 -4.75
CA LEU A 32 -3.26 3.47 -3.81
C LEU A 32 -2.10 4.40 -3.40
N PRO A 33 -2.22 5.71 -3.62
CA PRO A 33 -1.11 6.60 -3.33
C PRO A 33 -0.90 6.58 -1.82
N PHE A 34 0.31 6.20 -1.38
CA PHE A 34 0.84 6.47 -0.04
C PHE A 34 0.90 7.98 0.30
N GLY A 35 0.27 8.84 -0.51
CA GLY A 35 0.36 10.29 -0.45
C GLY A 35 -0.81 10.99 0.22
N LEU A 36 -1.89 10.29 0.59
CA LEU A 36 -3.04 10.90 1.28
C LEU A 36 -3.06 10.61 2.80
N VAL A 37 -2.51 9.47 3.24
CA VAL A 37 -2.50 9.09 4.65
C VAL A 37 -1.12 8.58 5.02
N ARG A 38 -0.46 9.28 5.95
CA ARG A 38 0.78 8.82 6.59
C ARG A 38 0.45 7.97 7.81
N ARG A 39 1.13 6.84 7.94
CA ARG A 39 1.05 5.96 9.10
C ARG A 39 2.40 5.95 9.80
N GLU A 40 2.40 6.34 11.06
CA GLU A 40 3.54 6.23 11.95
C GLU A 40 3.23 5.19 13.02
N LEU A 41 4.24 4.45 13.46
CA LEU A 41 4.10 3.40 14.47
C LEU A 41 5.26 3.47 15.45
N SER A 42 4.97 3.29 16.74
CA SER A 42 5.99 3.19 17.78
C SER A 42 5.56 2.16 18.80
N CYS A 43 6.55 1.40 19.29
CA CYS A 43 6.33 0.39 20.31
C CYS A 43 6.17 1.03 21.69
N GLU A 44 5.63 0.26 22.64
CA GLU A 44 5.49 0.71 24.03
C GLU A 44 6.84 1.22 24.59
N GLY A 45 6.81 2.36 25.26
CA GLY A 45 8.00 3.03 25.80
C GLY A 45 8.76 3.92 24.80
N TYR A 46 8.45 3.85 23.50
CA TYR A 46 9.02 4.72 22.49
C TYR A 46 8.07 5.86 22.12
N ALA A 47 8.62 7.06 21.93
CA ALA A 47 7.85 8.21 21.48
C ALA A 47 7.57 8.12 19.98
N ILE A 48 6.31 8.41 19.61
CA ILE A 48 5.89 8.57 18.23
C ILE A 48 6.03 10.04 17.80
N ASP A 49 6.58 10.26 16.61
CA ASP A 49 6.76 11.60 16.03
C ASP A 49 5.96 11.69 14.72
N LEU A 50 5.09 12.70 14.63
CA LEU A 50 4.21 12.92 13.49
C LEU A 50 4.68 14.17 12.74
N ARG A 51 5.02 14.01 11.46
CA ARG A 51 5.51 15.13 10.63
C ARG A 51 4.79 15.19 9.29
N CYS A 52 4.29 16.38 8.96
CA CYS A 52 3.79 16.71 7.63
C CYS A 52 4.82 17.57 6.87
N PRO A 53 5.02 17.37 5.56
CA PRO A 53 5.88 18.22 4.76
C PRO A 53 5.26 19.62 4.54
N GLY A 54 6.09 20.64 4.39
CA GLY A 54 5.64 21.98 4.01
C GLY A 54 4.87 22.71 5.11
N SER A 55 3.68 23.23 4.76
CA SER A 55 2.78 23.98 5.64
C SER A 55 1.54 23.19 6.06
N ASP A 56 1.50 21.89 5.74
CA ASP A 56 0.36 21.04 6.04
C ASP A 56 0.26 20.79 7.55
N VAL A 57 -0.96 20.78 8.07
CA VAL A 57 -1.25 20.48 9.47
C VAL A 57 -1.54 19.00 9.67
N ILE A 58 -1.22 18.47 10.85
CA ILE A 58 -1.48 17.08 11.19
C ILE A 58 -2.98 16.91 11.42
N MET A 59 -3.57 15.96 10.70
CA MET A 59 -4.95 15.52 10.91
C MET A 59 -4.94 14.03 11.22
N ILE A 60 -5.48 13.66 12.38
CA ILE A 60 -5.55 12.26 12.80
C ILE A 60 -6.82 11.65 12.20
N GLU A 61 -6.64 10.67 11.31
CA GLU A 61 -7.72 9.86 10.76
C GLU A 61 -8.06 8.68 11.68
N THR A 62 -7.04 7.96 12.12
CA THR A 62 -7.16 6.78 12.99
C THR A 62 -5.98 6.72 13.95
N ALA A 63 -6.24 6.31 15.20
CA ALA A 63 -5.19 5.99 16.16
C ALA A 63 -5.68 4.85 17.07
N ASN A 64 -4.81 3.88 17.31
CA ASN A 64 -5.04 2.81 18.26
C ASN A 64 -3.83 2.72 19.19
N TYR A 65 -4.09 2.56 20.48
CA TYR A 65 -3.08 2.18 21.45
C TYR A 65 -3.40 0.76 21.93
N GLY A 66 -2.56 -0.20 21.55
CA GLY A 66 -2.81 -1.63 21.77
C GLY A 66 -2.05 -2.48 20.75
N ARG A 67 -2.56 -3.69 20.50
CA ARG A 67 -1.94 -4.68 19.61
C ARG A 67 -3.01 -5.31 18.73
N THR A 68 -2.81 -5.21 17.41
CA THR A 68 -3.63 -5.83 16.36
C THR A 68 -2.91 -6.96 15.64
N ASP A 69 -1.59 -6.99 15.76
CA ASP A 69 -0.70 -7.90 15.03
C ASP A 69 0.32 -8.53 15.97
N ASP A 70 0.61 -9.80 15.72
CA ASP A 70 1.58 -10.61 16.44
C ASP A 70 3.03 -10.37 15.97
N LYS A 71 3.25 -9.64 14.88
CA LYS A 71 4.59 -9.41 14.29
C LYS A 71 5.16 -8.01 14.50
N ILE A 72 4.38 -7.13 15.12
CA ILE A 72 4.78 -5.74 15.35
C ILE A 72 5.25 -5.63 16.80
N CYS A 73 6.39 -4.96 17.03
CA CYS A 73 6.99 -4.80 18.35
C CYS A 73 7.26 -6.16 19.03
N ASP A 74 8.27 -6.88 18.56
CA ASP A 74 8.65 -8.19 19.10
C ASP A 74 8.98 -8.09 20.60
N ALA A 75 8.39 -8.99 21.39
CA ALA A 75 8.49 -9.06 22.84
C ALA A 75 8.39 -10.53 23.29
N ASP A 76 8.10 -10.78 24.57
CA ASP A 76 7.85 -12.14 25.05
C ASP A 76 6.56 -12.73 24.43
N PRO A 77 6.54 -14.04 24.10
CA PRO A 77 5.39 -14.68 23.45
C PRO A 77 4.06 -14.50 24.19
N PHE A 78 4.11 -14.46 25.52
CA PHE A 78 2.94 -14.24 26.39
C PHE A 78 2.31 -12.85 26.21
N GLN A 79 3.12 -11.85 25.88
CA GLN A 79 2.63 -10.48 25.63
C GLN A 79 2.13 -10.31 24.19
N MET A 80 2.55 -11.19 23.28
CA MET A 80 2.20 -11.16 21.86
C MET A 80 0.93 -11.96 21.54
N GLU A 81 0.48 -12.85 22.44
CA GLU A 81 -0.71 -13.68 22.25
C GLU A 81 -2.00 -12.85 22.10
N ASN A 82 -2.09 -11.70 22.78
CA ASN A 82 -3.26 -10.83 22.70
C ASN A 82 -3.18 -9.84 21.52
N VAL A 83 -3.67 -10.27 20.36
CA VAL A 83 -3.79 -9.44 19.14
C VAL A 83 -5.12 -8.69 19.03
N GLN A 84 -5.98 -8.75 20.06
CA GLN A 84 -7.28 -8.06 20.07
C GLN A 84 -7.31 -6.98 21.17
N CYS A 85 -6.23 -6.20 21.26
CA CYS A 85 -6.11 -5.14 22.25
C CYS A 85 -6.34 -3.78 21.58
N TYR A 86 -7.41 -3.09 21.98
CA TYR A 86 -7.81 -1.80 21.43
C TYR A 86 -8.14 -0.83 22.55
N LEU A 87 -7.67 0.42 22.41
CA LEU A 87 -8.06 1.52 23.28
C LEU A 87 -8.84 2.55 22.45
N PRO A 88 -10.19 2.65 22.60
CA PRO A 88 -11.00 3.55 21.78
C PRO A 88 -10.69 5.05 22.03
N ASP A 89 -10.21 5.39 23.23
CA ASP A 89 -9.87 6.77 23.58
C ASP A 89 -8.53 7.24 23.00
N ALA A 90 -7.74 6.34 22.38
CA ALA A 90 -6.45 6.68 21.78
C ALA A 90 -6.57 7.77 20.71
N TYR A 91 -7.65 7.73 19.93
CA TYR A 91 -7.96 8.76 18.93
C TYR A 91 -8.09 10.15 19.55
N LYS A 92 -8.83 10.26 20.66
CA LYS A 92 -9.04 11.52 21.36
C LYS A 92 -7.75 12.04 21.98
N ILE A 93 -6.95 11.16 22.57
CA ILE A 93 -5.68 11.54 23.21
C ILE A 93 -4.70 12.13 22.19
N ILE A 94 -4.55 11.50 21.02
CA ILE A 94 -3.59 11.96 20.01
C ILE A 94 -4.10 13.19 19.25
N SER A 95 -5.41 13.32 19.03
CA SER A 95 -5.98 14.50 18.35
C SER A 95 -5.96 15.77 19.20
N GLN A 96 -5.86 15.65 20.52
CA GLN A 96 -5.84 16.78 21.45
C GLN A 96 -4.43 17.22 21.88
N ARG A 97 -3.39 16.49 21.48
CA ARG A 97 -1.99 16.72 21.89
C ARG A 97 -1.31 17.72 20.97
#